data_AF-A0A0C2DC29-F1
#
_entry.id   AF-A0A0C2DC29-F1
#
_cell.length_a   1.000
_cell.length_b   1.000
_cell.length_c   1.000
_cell.angle_alpha   90.00
_cell.angle_beta   90.00
_cell.angle_gamma   90.00
#
_symmetry.space_group_name_H-M   'P 1'
#
loop_
_entity.id
_entity.type
_entity.pdbx_description
1 polymer ?
#
loop_
_entity_poly.entity_id
_entity_poly.type
_entity_poly.pdbx_seq_one_letter_code
_entity_poly.pdbx_strand_id
1 'polypeptide(L)'
;MPAPAVGPDTPVVEPAEPTAVIDPSPAPRLPDIRFRLAADLPVLVGFTAVFATSEAMKPVIAPRACDWCGPGPVARGVRGGLVWAKPEPAALTSDIIGYGVIPAFALTMTMVAVGTEGEWRKLHEDLIVALEAVAVSGALTNVIKYSTARQRPYSLYAADPIAFADDPDQNLSFPSGHTALAFSVATSFATVATLRNRKLAPVLWGVGVPMAAFVGYLRMAGDRHWFGDVLAGAGLGTVIGVGLPWLLHHPRTGVMPRLEARDRRVSLTIVPTGTGLSIAGRM
;
A
#
# COMPACT_ATOMS: atom_id res chain seq x y z
N MET A 1 -2.88 -97.78 -24.61
CA MET A 1 -3.56 -96.49 -24.46
C MET A 1 -2.56 -95.39 -24.79
N PRO A 2 -2.69 -94.64 -25.90
CA PRO A 2 -1.88 -93.46 -26.17
C PRO A 2 -2.53 -92.20 -25.57
N ALA A 3 -1.68 -91.26 -25.16
CA ALA A 3 -1.95 -90.05 -24.37
C ALA A 3 -2.92 -89.03 -25.01
N PRO A 4 -3.56 -88.13 -24.23
CA PRO A 4 -4.43 -87.09 -24.77
C PRO A 4 -3.62 -85.95 -25.41
N ALA A 5 -4.16 -85.41 -26.51
CA ALA A 5 -3.59 -84.29 -27.25
C ALA A 5 -3.70 -82.97 -26.45
N VAL A 6 -2.60 -82.21 -26.42
CA VAL A 6 -2.53 -80.85 -25.87
C VAL A 6 -3.20 -79.89 -26.86
N GLY A 7 -4.23 -79.17 -26.41
CA GLY A 7 -4.90 -78.13 -27.19
C GLY A 7 -4.04 -76.86 -27.33
N PRO A 8 -4.31 -76.00 -28.33
CA PRO A 8 -3.50 -74.81 -28.57
C PRO A 8 -3.68 -73.75 -27.47
N ASP A 9 -2.56 -73.21 -27.00
CA ASP A 9 -2.51 -72.10 -26.05
C ASP A 9 -3.18 -70.85 -26.65
N THR A 10 -4.24 -70.37 -25.99
CA THR A 10 -4.79 -69.05 -26.28
C THR A 10 -3.87 -67.97 -25.73
N PRO A 11 -3.43 -66.99 -26.53
CA PRO A 11 -2.60 -65.90 -26.04
C PRO A 11 -3.41 -65.03 -25.06
N VAL A 12 -2.89 -64.89 -23.84
CA VAL A 12 -3.42 -63.96 -22.84
C VAL A 12 -3.10 -62.55 -23.32
N VAL A 13 -4.13 -61.79 -23.71
CA VAL A 13 -3.99 -60.36 -24.01
C VAL A 13 -3.86 -59.62 -22.67
N GLU A 14 -2.66 -59.15 -22.37
CA GLU A 14 -2.39 -58.29 -21.23
C GLU A 14 -3.19 -56.97 -21.40
N PRO A 15 -3.94 -56.51 -20.37
CA PRO A 15 -4.64 -55.24 -20.46
C PRO A 15 -3.62 -54.10 -20.61
N ALA A 16 -3.81 -53.27 -21.65
CA ALA A 16 -2.98 -52.10 -21.88
C ALA A 16 -2.94 -51.22 -20.63
N GLU A 17 -1.72 -50.81 -20.22
CA GLU A 17 -1.54 -49.84 -19.14
C GLU A 17 -2.39 -48.59 -19.43
N PRO A 18 -3.13 -48.06 -18.43
CA PRO A 18 -3.88 -46.84 -18.61
C PRO A 18 -2.90 -45.72 -18.97
N THR A 19 -3.02 -45.21 -20.20
CA THR A 19 -2.26 -44.06 -20.67
C THR A 19 -2.47 -42.93 -19.68
N ALA A 20 -1.40 -42.48 -19.04
CA ALA A 20 -1.44 -41.35 -18.14
C ALA A 20 -2.03 -40.14 -18.89
N VAL A 21 -3.26 -39.77 -18.54
CA VAL A 21 -3.86 -38.51 -18.99
C VAL A 21 -3.02 -37.42 -18.36
N ILE A 22 -2.12 -36.84 -19.14
CA ILE A 22 -1.43 -35.61 -18.75
C ILE A 22 -2.52 -34.53 -18.74
N ASP A 23 -3.06 -34.26 -17.56
CA ASP A 23 -3.97 -33.15 -17.33
C ASP A 23 -3.29 -31.89 -17.87
N PRO A 24 -3.89 -31.13 -18.82
CA PRO A 24 -3.29 -29.92 -19.33
C PRO A 24 -2.88 -29.05 -18.14
N SER A 25 -1.59 -28.69 -18.11
CA SER A 25 -1.03 -27.85 -17.04
C SER A 25 -2.01 -26.70 -16.78
N PRO A 26 -2.47 -26.50 -15.53
CA PRO A 26 -3.45 -25.45 -15.23
C PRO A 26 -2.93 -24.13 -15.80
N ALA A 27 -3.82 -23.34 -16.42
CA ALA A 27 -3.47 -22.02 -16.93
C ALA A 27 -2.58 -21.27 -15.92
N PRO A 28 -1.54 -20.55 -16.37
CA PRO A 28 -0.56 -19.96 -15.47
C PRO A 28 -1.27 -19.06 -14.44
N ARG A 29 -1.38 -19.56 -13.21
CA ARG A 29 -1.95 -18.85 -12.07
C ARG A 29 -1.07 -17.63 -11.81
N LEU A 30 -1.68 -16.47 -11.54
CA LEU A 30 -0.91 -15.28 -11.18
C LEU A 30 0.00 -15.56 -9.99
N PRO A 31 1.16 -14.90 -9.86
CA PRO A 31 2.11 -15.17 -8.79
C PRO A 31 1.46 -15.15 -7.40
N ASP A 32 1.86 -16.11 -6.56
CA ASP A 32 1.50 -16.12 -5.15
C ASP A 32 2.40 -15.18 -4.37
N ILE A 33 1.84 -14.30 -3.53
CA ILE A 33 2.62 -13.48 -2.60
C ILE A 33 2.85 -14.24 -1.29
N ARG A 34 3.86 -13.83 -0.51
CA ARG A 34 3.99 -14.32 0.86
C ARG A 34 2.85 -13.75 1.71
N PHE A 35 2.00 -14.63 2.21
CA PHE A 35 0.91 -14.29 3.12
C PHE A 35 0.81 -15.35 4.22
N ARG A 36 0.73 -14.89 5.47
CA ARG A 36 0.59 -15.69 6.69
C ARG A 36 -0.43 -15.02 7.58
N LEU A 37 -1.70 -15.42 7.45
CA LEU A 37 -2.81 -14.87 8.22
C LEU A 37 -2.52 -14.74 9.73
N ALA A 38 -1.83 -15.72 10.33
CA ALA A 38 -1.47 -15.71 11.75
C ALA A 38 -0.47 -14.62 12.17
N ALA A 39 0.28 -14.04 11.22
CA ALA A 39 1.21 -12.93 11.45
C ALA A 39 0.63 -11.61 10.96
N ASP A 40 0.06 -11.60 9.74
CA ASP A 40 -0.35 -10.38 9.05
C ASP A 40 -1.63 -9.77 9.68
N LEU A 41 -2.57 -10.62 10.11
CA LEU A 41 -3.82 -10.15 10.74
C LEU A 41 -3.56 -9.44 12.08
N PRO A 42 -2.73 -9.98 13.01
CA PRO A 42 -2.33 -9.23 14.20
C PRO A 42 -1.63 -7.90 13.90
N VAL A 43 -0.80 -7.81 12.86
CA VAL A 43 -0.14 -6.54 12.49
C VAL A 43 -1.19 -5.52 12.04
N LEU A 44 -2.07 -5.90 11.10
CA LEU A 44 -3.16 -5.05 10.64
C LEU A 44 -4.04 -4.57 11.81
N VAL A 45 -4.52 -5.50 12.65
CA VAL A 45 -5.39 -5.17 13.78
C VAL A 45 -4.67 -4.31 14.81
N GLY A 46 -3.43 -4.66 15.17
CA GLY A 46 -2.63 -3.94 16.16
C GLY A 46 -2.37 -2.49 15.76
N PHE A 47 -1.87 -2.26 14.54
CA PHE A 47 -1.60 -0.89 14.07
C PHE A 47 -2.89 -0.09 13.82
N THR A 48 -3.98 -0.74 13.38
CA THR A 48 -5.29 -0.08 13.29
C THR A 48 -5.78 0.34 14.68
N ALA A 49 -5.62 -0.51 15.70
CA ALA A 49 -5.97 -0.17 17.07
C ALA A 49 -5.13 0.99 17.59
N VAL A 50 -3.81 1.01 17.34
CA VAL A 50 -2.94 2.14 17.71
C VAL A 50 -3.41 3.43 17.03
N PHE A 51 -3.68 3.40 15.72
CA PHE A 51 -4.20 4.56 15.01
C PHE A 51 -5.53 5.05 15.60
N ALA A 52 -6.53 4.17 15.69
CA ALA A 52 -7.87 4.52 16.17
C ALA A 52 -7.88 5.03 17.62
N THR A 53 -7.15 4.37 18.51
CA THR A 53 -7.04 4.80 19.92
C THR A 53 -6.34 6.15 20.01
N SER A 54 -5.27 6.38 19.25
CA SER A 54 -4.58 7.66 19.26
C SER A 54 -5.44 8.81 18.71
N GLU A 55 -6.31 8.59 17.73
CA GLU A 55 -7.29 9.59 17.28
C GLU A 55 -8.38 9.84 18.34
N ALA A 56 -8.91 8.76 18.95
CA ALA A 56 -9.94 8.86 19.99
C ALA A 56 -9.43 9.56 21.27
N MET A 57 -8.15 9.38 21.61
CA MET A 57 -7.52 9.98 22.78
C MET A 57 -6.95 11.37 22.53
N LYS A 58 -7.12 11.94 21.33
CA LYS A 58 -6.55 13.25 20.95
C LYS A 58 -6.80 14.37 21.97
N PRO A 59 -8.00 14.54 22.57
CA PRO A 59 -8.23 15.57 23.60
C PRO A 59 -7.36 15.41 24.87
N VAL A 60 -6.81 14.22 25.10
CA VAL A 60 -5.98 13.88 26.25
C VAL A 60 -4.49 13.94 25.91
N ILE A 61 -4.10 13.43 24.75
CA ILE A 61 -2.68 13.22 24.39
C ILE A 61 -2.11 14.27 23.45
N ALA A 62 -2.94 15.09 22.80
CA ALA A 62 -2.44 16.13 21.89
C ALA A 62 -1.69 17.23 22.66
N PRO A 63 -0.57 17.72 22.11
CA PRO A 63 0.21 18.77 22.75
C PRO A 63 -0.56 20.10 22.76
N ARG A 64 -0.68 20.69 23.95
CA ARG A 64 -1.40 21.97 24.16
C ARG A 64 -0.63 23.18 23.66
N ALA A 65 0.69 23.08 23.59
CA ALA A 65 1.58 24.10 23.04
C ALA A 65 2.39 23.49 21.90
N CYS A 66 2.92 24.35 21.02
CA CYS A 66 3.83 23.90 19.97
C CYS A 66 5.26 23.78 20.50
N ASP A 67 5.96 22.73 20.09
CA ASP A 67 7.43 22.64 20.22
C ASP A 67 8.10 23.13 18.94
N TRP A 68 7.44 22.87 17.80
CA TRP A 68 7.80 23.44 16.50
C TRP A 68 6.80 24.53 16.11
N CYS A 69 7.05 25.73 16.63
CA CYS A 69 6.28 26.93 16.35
C CYS A 69 6.87 27.67 15.13
N GLY A 70 6.03 27.96 14.15
CA GLY A 70 6.39 28.85 13.06
C GLY A 70 7.06 28.18 11.84
N PRO A 71 6.72 28.66 10.62
CA PRO A 71 7.26 28.14 9.37
C PRO A 71 8.62 28.77 8.98
N GLY A 72 9.42 28.00 8.24
CA GLY A 72 10.53 28.55 7.46
C GLY A 72 10.06 29.39 6.25
N PRO A 73 10.97 30.10 5.55
CA PRO A 73 10.61 31.01 4.46
C PRO A 73 9.91 30.31 3.30
N VAL A 74 10.34 29.10 2.92
CA VAL A 74 9.70 28.30 1.86
C VAL A 74 8.26 27.97 2.24
N ALA A 75 8.01 27.52 3.47
CA ALA A 75 6.67 27.18 3.93
C ALA A 75 5.73 28.40 3.94
N ARG A 76 6.23 29.59 4.30
CA ARG A 76 5.46 30.84 4.18
C ARG A 76 5.14 31.21 2.74
N GLY A 77 6.15 31.17 1.87
CA GLY A 77 5.99 31.51 0.45
C GLY A 77 4.99 30.59 -0.25
N VAL A 78 5.10 29.29 -0.03
CA VAL A 78 4.17 28.30 -0.61
C VAL A 78 2.75 28.51 -0.10
N ARG A 79 2.55 28.70 1.22
CA ARG A 79 1.23 29.01 1.76
C ARG A 79 0.63 30.25 1.11
N GLY A 80 1.40 31.34 1.03
CA GLY A 80 0.94 32.62 0.48
C GLY A 80 0.47 32.53 -0.98
N GLY A 81 0.98 31.57 -1.75
CA GLY A 81 0.56 31.34 -3.13
C GLY A 81 -0.54 30.29 -3.32
N LEU A 82 -0.76 29.40 -2.35
CA LEU A 82 -1.66 28.24 -2.52
C LEU A 82 -2.92 28.27 -1.66
N VAL A 83 -2.92 29.00 -0.54
CA VAL A 83 -4.08 29.05 0.35
C VAL A 83 -5.28 29.66 -0.38
N TRP A 84 -6.44 29.01 -0.27
CA TRP A 84 -7.67 29.54 -0.86
C TRP A 84 -8.25 30.65 0.01
N ALA A 85 -8.96 31.59 -0.61
CA ALA A 85 -9.64 32.67 0.11
C ALA A 85 -10.65 32.14 1.16
N LYS A 86 -11.27 30.99 0.88
CA LYS A 86 -12.05 30.19 1.83
C LYS A 86 -11.41 28.81 1.92
N PRO A 87 -10.68 28.49 3.00
CA PRO A 87 -9.96 27.22 3.12
C PRO A 87 -10.86 25.99 3.32
N GLU A 88 -12.08 26.17 3.83
CA GLU A 88 -12.96 25.08 4.26
C GLU A 88 -13.35 24.12 3.12
N PRO A 89 -13.72 24.59 1.91
CA PRO A 89 -14.01 23.70 0.79
C PRO A 89 -12.80 22.85 0.38
N ALA A 90 -11.58 23.39 0.41
CA ALA A 90 -10.37 22.61 0.12
C ALA A 90 -10.15 21.52 1.16
N ALA A 91 -10.31 21.86 2.45
CA ALA A 91 -10.21 20.90 3.54
C ALA A 91 -11.25 19.78 3.39
N LEU A 92 -12.54 20.11 3.19
CA LEU A 92 -13.60 19.13 2.98
C LEU A 92 -13.35 18.25 1.75
N THR A 93 -12.93 18.84 0.63
CA THR A 93 -12.64 18.09 -0.61
C THR A 93 -11.50 17.09 -0.37
N SER A 94 -10.48 17.48 0.39
CA SER A 94 -9.37 16.59 0.71
C SER A 94 -9.80 15.41 1.60
N ASP A 95 -10.75 15.62 2.51
CA ASP A 95 -11.28 14.57 3.39
C ASP A 95 -12.11 13.56 2.57
N ILE A 96 -12.98 14.06 1.68
CA ILE A 96 -13.79 13.24 0.77
C ILE A 96 -12.89 12.39 -0.14
N ILE A 97 -11.89 13.01 -0.78
CA ILE A 97 -11.01 12.28 -1.70
C ILE A 97 -10.12 11.30 -0.94
N GLY A 98 -9.52 11.74 0.17
CA GLY A 98 -8.56 10.94 0.94
C GLY A 98 -9.18 9.72 1.61
N TYR A 99 -10.35 9.87 2.24
CA TYR A 99 -10.99 8.78 3.00
C TYR A 99 -12.13 8.08 2.26
N GLY A 100 -12.69 8.70 1.23
CA GLY A 100 -13.76 8.13 0.43
C GLY A 100 -13.28 7.65 -0.94
N VAL A 101 -12.89 8.60 -1.79
CA VAL A 101 -12.69 8.33 -3.22
C VAL A 101 -11.47 7.44 -3.49
N ILE A 102 -10.31 7.71 -2.86
CA ILE A 102 -9.10 6.89 -3.07
C ILE A 102 -9.31 5.44 -2.60
N PRO A 103 -9.79 5.15 -1.37
CA PRO A 103 -10.08 3.78 -0.96
C PRO A 103 -11.12 3.09 -1.83
N ALA A 104 -12.21 3.78 -2.20
CA ALA A 104 -13.24 3.22 -3.06
C ALA A 104 -12.70 2.87 -4.46
N PHE A 105 -11.88 3.75 -5.04
CA PHE A 105 -11.20 3.51 -6.32
C PHE A 105 -10.26 2.30 -6.21
N ALA A 106 -9.39 2.26 -5.20
CA ALA A 106 -8.42 1.19 -5.00
C ALA A 106 -9.11 -0.18 -4.82
N LEU A 107 -10.16 -0.24 -4.00
CA LEU A 107 -10.97 -1.43 -3.80
C LEU A 107 -11.66 -1.87 -5.10
N THR A 108 -12.32 -0.94 -5.80
CA THR A 108 -13.04 -1.21 -7.04
C THR A 108 -12.10 -1.78 -8.10
N MET A 109 -10.96 -1.13 -8.32
CA MET A 109 -9.95 -1.59 -9.29
C MET A 109 -9.37 -2.95 -8.92
N THR A 110 -9.18 -3.23 -7.63
CA THR A 110 -8.74 -4.54 -7.15
C THR A 110 -9.80 -5.61 -7.42
N MET A 111 -11.07 -5.33 -7.12
CA MET A 111 -12.17 -6.26 -7.40
C MET A 111 -12.34 -6.53 -8.90
N VAL A 112 -12.23 -5.49 -9.74
CA VAL A 112 -12.28 -5.63 -11.20
C VAL A 112 -11.10 -6.46 -11.70
N ALA A 113 -9.87 -6.19 -11.23
CA ALA A 113 -8.70 -6.99 -11.61
C ALA A 113 -8.87 -8.46 -11.22
N VAL A 114 -9.23 -8.71 -9.96
CA VAL A 114 -9.48 -10.06 -9.43
C VAL A 114 -10.58 -10.79 -10.20
N GLY A 115 -11.69 -10.11 -10.51
CA GLY A 115 -12.83 -10.68 -11.22
C GLY A 115 -12.54 -11.00 -12.67
N THR A 116 -11.87 -10.09 -13.38
CA THR A 116 -11.48 -10.29 -14.79
C THR A 116 -10.38 -11.32 -14.96
N GLU A 117 -9.56 -11.54 -13.92
CA GLU A 117 -8.50 -12.54 -13.91
C GLU A 117 -8.94 -13.88 -13.28
N GLY A 118 -10.16 -13.98 -12.75
CA GLY A 118 -10.71 -15.22 -12.16
C GLY A 118 -10.08 -15.64 -10.82
N GLU A 119 -9.46 -14.71 -10.10
CA GLU A 119 -8.55 -14.98 -8.98
C GLU A 119 -9.17 -14.59 -7.61
N TRP A 120 -10.50 -14.72 -7.46
CA TRP A 120 -11.26 -14.32 -6.26
C TRP A 120 -10.71 -14.88 -4.94
N ARG A 121 -10.11 -16.07 -5.00
CA ARG A 121 -9.45 -16.69 -3.83
C ARG A 121 -8.32 -15.84 -3.26
N LYS A 122 -7.66 -15.00 -4.07
CA LYS A 122 -6.53 -14.14 -3.66
C LYS A 122 -6.95 -12.78 -3.11
N LEU A 123 -8.22 -12.40 -3.23
CA LEU A 123 -8.70 -11.06 -2.84
C LEU A 123 -8.39 -10.73 -1.38
N HIS A 124 -8.67 -11.66 -0.46
CA HIS A 124 -8.46 -11.42 0.96
C HIS A 124 -6.97 -11.19 1.30
N GLU A 125 -6.05 -11.92 0.66
CA GLU A 125 -4.61 -11.72 0.82
C GLU A 125 -4.20 -10.34 0.30
N ASP A 126 -4.68 -9.96 -0.89
CA ASP A 126 -4.37 -8.68 -1.52
C ASP A 126 -4.87 -7.50 -0.66
N LEU A 127 -6.08 -7.62 -0.11
CA LEU A 127 -6.67 -6.60 0.77
C LEU A 127 -5.96 -6.50 2.11
N ILE A 128 -5.68 -7.63 2.79
CA ILE A 128 -5.03 -7.61 4.10
C ILE A 128 -3.65 -6.98 3.99
N VAL A 129 -2.84 -7.38 3.02
CA VAL A 129 -1.49 -6.82 2.82
C VAL A 129 -1.54 -5.32 2.51
N ALA A 130 -2.45 -4.89 1.64
CA ALA A 130 -2.58 -3.48 1.30
C ALA A 130 -3.05 -2.63 2.50
N LEU A 131 -4.02 -3.14 3.27
CA LEU A 131 -4.55 -2.47 4.47
C LEU A 131 -3.55 -2.49 5.63
N GLU A 132 -2.73 -3.51 5.75
CA GLU A 132 -1.65 -3.58 6.74
C GLU A 132 -0.67 -2.40 6.57
N ALA A 133 -0.26 -2.13 5.32
CA ALA A 133 0.58 -0.97 5.02
C ALA A 133 -0.10 0.37 5.35
N VAL A 134 -1.42 0.49 5.12
CA VAL A 134 -2.19 1.67 5.46
C VAL A 134 -2.27 1.86 6.98
N ALA A 135 -2.52 0.78 7.73
CA ALA A 135 -2.58 0.80 9.19
C ALA A 135 -1.23 1.20 9.81
N VAL A 136 -0.13 0.61 9.33
CA VAL A 136 1.24 0.97 9.76
C VAL A 136 1.54 2.43 9.45
N SER A 137 1.19 2.91 8.26
CA SER A 137 1.37 4.32 7.87
C SER A 137 0.60 5.29 8.76
N GLY A 138 -0.67 5.01 9.02
CA GLY A 138 -1.51 5.83 9.88
C GLY A 138 -0.97 5.91 11.31
N ALA A 139 -0.66 4.76 11.91
CA ALA A 139 -0.12 4.70 13.25
C ALA A 139 1.22 5.43 13.38
N LEU A 140 2.16 5.21 12.45
CA LEU A 140 3.46 5.89 12.49
C LEU A 140 3.32 7.40 12.25
N THR A 141 2.39 7.81 11.39
CA THR A 141 2.06 9.23 11.22
C THR A 141 1.64 9.85 12.55
N ASN A 142 0.79 9.18 13.33
CA ASN A 142 0.33 9.70 14.61
C ASN A 142 1.43 9.74 15.66
N VAL A 143 2.29 8.71 15.73
CA VAL A 143 3.49 8.75 16.60
C VAL A 143 4.35 9.99 16.30
N ILE A 144 4.57 10.31 15.03
CA ILE A 144 5.37 11.49 14.64
C ILE A 144 4.62 12.80 14.95
N LYS A 145 3.30 12.85 14.70
CA LYS A 145 2.47 14.03 15.01
C LYS A 145 2.51 14.40 16.48
N TYR A 146 2.28 13.42 17.36
CA TYR A 146 2.24 13.65 18.79
C TYR A 146 3.62 13.97 19.39
N SER A 147 4.72 13.56 18.74
CA SER A 147 6.08 13.85 19.19
C SER A 147 6.67 15.16 18.67
N THR A 148 6.21 15.67 17.52
CA THR A 148 6.77 16.88 16.91
C THR A 148 6.03 18.16 17.29
N ALA A 149 4.78 18.06 17.73
CA ALA A 149 3.96 19.19 18.21
C ALA A 149 4.03 20.42 17.29
N ARG A 150 4.02 20.22 15.96
CA ARG A 150 4.16 21.31 14.99
C ARG A 150 2.84 22.07 14.82
N GLN A 151 2.90 23.39 14.97
CA GLN A 151 1.76 24.27 14.78
C GLN A 151 1.26 24.31 13.33
N ARG A 152 -0.06 24.25 13.14
CA ARG A 152 -0.72 24.36 11.83
C ARG A 152 -0.81 25.81 11.33
N PRO A 153 -0.83 26.02 10.00
CA PRO A 153 -0.96 27.36 9.42
C PRO A 153 -2.19 28.13 9.90
N TYR A 154 -3.38 27.54 9.86
CA TYR A 154 -4.61 28.24 10.27
C TYR A 154 -4.59 28.69 11.74
N SER A 155 -3.92 27.94 12.62
CA SER A 155 -3.79 28.30 14.03
C SER A 155 -2.85 29.49 14.21
N LEU A 156 -1.74 29.52 13.47
CA LEU A 156 -0.77 30.62 13.52
C LEU A 156 -1.33 31.94 12.99
N TYR A 157 -2.20 31.88 11.97
CA TYR A 157 -2.78 33.06 11.32
C TYR A 157 -4.22 33.37 11.75
N ALA A 158 -4.72 32.73 12.80
CA ALA A 158 -6.02 33.04 13.36
C ALA A 158 -6.04 34.48 13.91
N ALA A 159 -7.17 35.17 13.78
CA ALA A 159 -7.34 36.52 14.32
C ALA A 159 -7.26 36.54 15.85
N ASP A 160 -7.85 35.52 16.48
CA ASP A 160 -7.83 35.28 17.91
C ASP A 160 -7.25 33.88 18.20
N PRO A 161 -6.58 33.68 19.35
CA PRO A 161 -6.12 32.36 19.76
C PRO A 161 -7.29 31.37 19.86
N ILE A 162 -7.17 30.25 19.15
CA ILE A 162 -8.17 29.18 19.19
C ILE A 162 -7.93 28.34 20.46
N ALA A 163 -8.94 28.14 21.30
CA ALA A 163 -8.76 27.35 22.50
C ALA A 163 -8.53 25.86 22.16
N PHE A 164 -7.68 25.18 22.93
CA PHE A 164 -7.39 23.76 22.72
C PHE A 164 -8.65 22.87 22.80
N ALA A 165 -9.61 23.25 23.64
CA ALA A 165 -10.87 22.52 23.77
C ALA A 165 -11.73 22.58 22.48
N ASP A 166 -11.60 23.65 21.70
CA ASP A 166 -12.33 23.83 20.44
C ASP A 166 -11.63 23.13 19.28
N ASP A 167 -10.30 23.03 19.32
CA ASP A 167 -9.52 22.38 18.27
C ASP A 167 -8.20 21.79 18.81
N PRO A 168 -8.15 20.48 19.10
CA PRO A 168 -6.93 19.82 19.56
C PRO A 168 -5.94 19.50 18.42
N ASP A 169 -6.27 19.77 17.15
CA ASP A 169 -5.41 19.50 15.99
C ASP A 169 -4.41 20.62 15.69
N GLN A 170 -4.50 21.76 16.38
CA GLN A 170 -3.70 22.96 16.14
C GLN A 170 -2.19 22.70 16.11
N ASN A 171 -1.69 21.79 16.95
CA ASN A 171 -0.27 21.45 17.07
C ASN A 171 0.08 20.08 16.47
N LEU A 172 -0.79 19.51 15.63
CA LEU A 172 -0.60 18.21 14.99
C LEU A 172 -0.40 18.36 13.48
N SER A 173 0.49 19.27 13.07
CA SER A 173 0.72 19.57 11.65
C SER A 173 1.63 18.56 10.95
N PHE A 174 2.76 18.14 11.55
CA PHE A 174 3.76 17.32 10.87
C PHE A 174 3.70 15.83 11.26
N PRO A 175 3.78 14.88 10.31
CA PRO A 175 3.52 15.06 8.88
C PRO A 175 2.02 15.19 8.59
N SER A 176 1.64 15.47 7.34
CA SER A 176 0.24 15.48 6.92
C SER A 176 -0.34 14.06 6.93
N GLY A 177 -1.30 13.80 7.83
CA GLY A 177 -1.96 12.49 7.97
C GLY A 177 -2.82 12.12 6.76
N HIS A 178 -3.57 13.08 6.21
CA HIS A 178 -4.38 12.87 5.00
C HIS A 178 -3.48 12.50 3.81
N THR A 179 -2.34 13.16 3.68
CA THR A 179 -1.38 12.86 2.60
C THR A 179 -0.73 11.50 2.83
N ALA A 180 -0.27 11.19 4.04
CA ALA A 180 0.33 9.89 4.35
C ALA A 180 -0.63 8.72 4.10
N LEU A 181 -1.88 8.85 4.54
CA LEU A 181 -2.91 7.83 4.31
C LEU A 181 -3.24 7.70 2.82
N ALA A 182 -3.49 8.81 2.12
CA ALA A 182 -3.79 8.79 0.67
C ALA A 182 -2.67 8.14 -0.15
N PHE A 183 -1.40 8.50 0.11
CA PHE A 183 -0.26 7.88 -0.57
C PHE A 183 -0.08 6.42 -0.17
N SER A 184 -0.30 6.06 1.11
CA SER A 184 -0.20 4.66 1.53
C SER A 184 -1.24 3.77 0.86
N VAL A 185 -2.51 4.21 0.74
CA VAL A 185 -3.56 3.48 0.03
C VAL A 185 -3.23 3.36 -1.45
N ALA A 186 -2.91 4.49 -2.10
CA ALA A 186 -2.59 4.49 -3.53
C ALA A 186 -1.42 3.55 -3.85
N THR A 187 -0.34 3.64 -3.10
CA THR A 187 0.89 2.89 -3.38
C THR A 187 0.85 1.46 -2.89
N SER A 188 0.18 1.13 -1.77
CA SER A 188 0.08 -0.26 -1.30
C SER A 188 -0.75 -1.13 -2.22
N PHE A 189 -1.93 -0.65 -2.63
CA PHE A 189 -2.78 -1.37 -3.58
C PHE A 189 -2.10 -1.51 -4.95
N ALA A 190 -1.44 -0.46 -5.44
CA ALA A 190 -0.70 -0.52 -6.69
C ALA A 190 0.51 -1.48 -6.60
N THR A 191 1.21 -1.52 -5.46
CA THR A 191 2.33 -2.44 -5.24
C THR A 191 1.84 -3.88 -5.17
N VAL A 192 0.79 -4.19 -4.42
CA VAL A 192 0.20 -5.53 -4.36
C VAL A 192 -0.23 -6.00 -5.76
N ALA A 193 -0.92 -5.16 -6.53
CA ALA A 193 -1.28 -5.47 -7.91
C ALA A 193 -0.04 -5.73 -8.79
N THR A 194 1.04 -4.99 -8.57
CA THR A 194 2.34 -5.17 -9.27
C THR A 194 2.97 -6.52 -8.92
N LEU A 195 3.05 -6.87 -7.64
CA LEU A 195 3.62 -8.15 -7.17
C LEU A 195 2.83 -9.36 -7.69
N ARG A 196 1.52 -9.18 -7.87
CA ARG A 196 0.60 -10.16 -8.48
C ARG A 196 0.61 -10.15 -10.00
N ASN A 197 1.40 -9.29 -10.65
CA ASN A 197 1.41 -9.11 -12.09
C ASN A 197 0.00 -8.86 -12.69
N ARG A 198 -0.85 -8.10 -11.97
CA ARG A 198 -2.21 -7.80 -12.43
C ARG A 198 -2.20 -6.75 -13.54
N LYS A 199 -3.09 -6.91 -14.51
CA LYS A 199 -3.15 -6.03 -15.69
C LYS A 199 -3.47 -4.57 -15.34
N LEU A 200 -4.19 -4.34 -14.23
CA LEU A 200 -4.61 -3.01 -13.80
C LEU A 200 -3.61 -2.31 -12.86
N ALA A 201 -2.45 -2.92 -12.57
CA ALA A 201 -1.41 -2.27 -11.76
C ALA A 201 -0.97 -0.90 -12.30
N PRO A 202 -0.77 -0.69 -13.62
CA PRO A 202 -0.44 0.64 -14.16
C PRO A 202 -1.54 1.69 -13.93
N VAL A 203 -2.82 1.30 -13.91
CA VAL A 203 -3.94 2.21 -13.66
C VAL A 203 -3.99 2.63 -12.19
N LEU A 204 -3.77 1.68 -11.27
CA LEU A 204 -3.67 1.97 -9.83
C LEU A 204 -2.55 2.99 -9.55
N TRP A 205 -1.38 2.81 -10.17
CA TRP A 205 -0.28 3.78 -10.10
C TRP A 205 -0.63 5.13 -10.74
N GLY A 206 -1.07 5.10 -11.99
CA GLY A 206 -1.29 6.29 -12.82
C GLY A 206 -2.46 7.16 -12.39
N VAL A 207 -3.42 6.62 -11.64
CA VAL A 207 -4.58 7.38 -11.13
C VAL A 207 -4.48 7.60 -9.63
N GLY A 208 -4.10 6.58 -8.86
CA GLY A 208 -4.06 6.66 -7.40
C GLY A 208 -3.04 7.66 -6.88
N VAL A 209 -1.82 7.67 -7.44
CA VAL A 209 -0.76 8.59 -6.98
C VAL A 209 -1.10 10.06 -7.30
N PRO A 210 -1.57 10.42 -8.51
CA PRO A 210 -2.05 11.78 -8.75
C PRO A 210 -3.20 12.21 -7.85
N MET A 211 -4.15 11.33 -7.53
CA MET A 211 -5.21 11.63 -6.56
C MET A 211 -4.64 11.92 -5.18
N ALA A 212 -3.66 11.12 -4.71
CA ALA A 212 -3.01 11.34 -3.42
C ALA A 212 -2.20 12.65 -3.39
N ALA A 213 -1.52 12.99 -4.49
CA ALA A 213 -0.85 14.28 -4.65
C ALA A 213 -1.85 15.45 -4.61
N PHE A 214 -3.01 15.29 -5.24
CA PHE A 214 -4.08 16.28 -5.20
C PHE A 214 -4.65 16.48 -3.79
N VAL A 215 -4.80 15.41 -3.00
CA VAL A 215 -5.11 15.51 -1.56
C VAL A 215 -4.07 16.37 -0.84
N GLY A 216 -2.77 16.11 -1.07
CA GLY A 216 -1.68 16.91 -0.49
C GLY A 216 -1.75 18.40 -0.85
N TYR A 217 -2.04 18.72 -2.11
CA TYR A 217 -2.30 20.09 -2.54
C TYR A 217 -3.48 20.71 -1.78
N LEU A 218 -4.62 20.02 -1.71
CA LEU A 218 -5.82 20.51 -1.04
C LEU A 218 -5.60 20.74 0.46
N ARG A 219 -4.70 20.00 1.11
CA ARG A 219 -4.32 20.25 2.51
C ARG A 219 -3.58 21.57 2.70
N MET A 220 -2.79 22.01 1.72
CA MET A 220 -2.15 23.34 1.74
C MET A 220 -3.15 24.44 1.39
N ALA A 221 -3.98 24.20 0.38
CA ALA A 221 -5.05 25.11 -0.03
C ALA A 221 -6.07 25.35 1.10
N GLY A 222 -6.37 24.31 1.88
CA GLY A 222 -7.25 24.36 3.05
C GLY A 222 -6.56 24.82 4.34
N ASP A 223 -5.34 25.35 4.24
CA ASP A 223 -4.57 25.92 5.34
C ASP A 223 -4.24 24.97 6.49
N ARG A 224 -4.30 23.65 6.25
CA ARG A 224 -4.14 22.62 7.28
C ARG A 224 -2.70 22.20 7.50
N HIS A 225 -1.88 22.27 6.45
CA HIS A 225 -0.51 21.76 6.46
C HIS A 225 0.45 22.66 5.69
N TRP A 226 1.67 22.76 6.20
CA TRP A 226 2.79 23.36 5.49
C TRP A 226 3.28 22.42 4.39
N PHE A 227 3.96 22.99 3.38
CA PHE A 227 4.54 22.23 2.27
C PHE A 227 5.41 21.05 2.73
N GLY A 228 6.27 21.26 3.73
CA GLY A 228 7.12 20.20 4.29
C GLY A 228 6.33 19.06 4.96
N ASP A 229 5.18 19.35 5.56
CA ASP A 229 4.33 18.32 6.17
C ASP A 229 3.72 17.41 5.10
N VAL A 230 3.33 18.01 3.97
CA VAL A 230 2.78 17.29 2.81
C VAL A 230 3.84 16.43 2.15
N LEU A 231 5.05 16.96 1.93
CA LEU A 231 6.16 16.16 1.38
C LEU A 231 6.54 14.99 2.29
N ALA A 232 6.64 15.23 3.60
CA ALA A 232 6.93 14.17 4.56
C ALA A 232 5.81 13.13 4.63
N GLY A 233 4.54 13.56 4.59
CA GLY A 233 3.40 12.66 4.52
C GLY A 233 3.41 11.80 3.26
N ALA A 234 3.63 12.41 2.09
CA ALA A 234 3.74 11.69 0.83
C ALA A 234 4.88 10.66 0.85
N GLY A 235 6.07 11.08 1.31
CA GLY A 235 7.23 10.20 1.45
C GLY A 235 6.96 9.04 2.40
N LEU A 236 6.45 9.29 3.60
CA LEU A 236 6.13 8.25 4.57
C LEU A 236 5.11 7.25 4.02
N GLY A 237 4.01 7.74 3.46
CA GLY A 237 2.95 6.91 2.88
C GLY A 237 3.47 6.04 1.72
N THR A 238 4.26 6.60 0.82
CA THR A 238 4.88 5.86 -0.29
C THR A 238 5.89 4.83 0.19
N VAL A 239 6.78 5.20 1.12
CA VAL A 239 7.81 4.28 1.64
C VAL A 239 7.17 3.07 2.29
N ILE A 240 6.11 3.26 3.10
CA ILE A 240 5.42 2.16 3.76
C ILE A 240 4.57 1.37 2.75
N GLY A 241 3.80 2.07 1.91
CA GLY A 241 2.92 1.44 0.92
C GLY A 241 3.66 0.62 -0.11
N VAL A 242 4.87 1.00 -0.51
CA VAL A 242 5.73 0.20 -1.39
C VAL A 242 6.56 -0.80 -0.60
N GLY A 243 7.24 -0.33 0.43
CA GLY A 243 8.25 -1.10 1.15
C GLY A 243 7.67 -2.29 1.90
N LEU A 244 6.54 -2.14 2.58
CA LEU A 244 5.95 -3.24 3.38
C LEU A 244 5.51 -4.40 2.47
N PRO A 245 4.67 -4.21 1.43
CA PRO A 245 4.32 -5.29 0.51
C PRO A 245 5.55 -5.88 -0.19
N TRP A 246 6.49 -5.04 -0.64
CA TRP A 246 7.65 -5.52 -1.39
C TRP A 246 8.63 -6.34 -0.54
N LEU A 247 8.88 -5.95 0.72
CA LEU A 247 9.84 -6.61 1.60
C LEU A 247 9.25 -7.84 2.30
N LEU A 248 8.00 -7.78 2.74
CA LEU A 248 7.39 -8.82 3.57
C LEU A 248 6.52 -9.80 2.75
N HIS A 249 5.97 -9.31 1.62
CA HIS A 249 4.99 -10.03 0.81
C HIS A 249 5.46 -10.23 -0.64
N HIS A 250 6.77 -10.38 -0.89
CA HIS A 250 7.27 -10.63 -2.23
C HIS A 250 6.74 -11.95 -2.83
N PRO A 251 6.73 -12.11 -4.18
CA PRO A 251 6.27 -13.32 -4.83
C PRO A 251 7.03 -14.58 -4.37
N ARG A 252 6.30 -15.65 -4.06
CA ARG A 252 6.81 -16.97 -3.64
C ARG A 252 7.44 -17.75 -4.79
N THR A 253 6.87 -17.62 -5.99
CA THR A 253 7.33 -18.29 -7.21
C THR A 253 7.13 -17.34 -8.38
N GLY A 254 8.24 -16.86 -8.94
CA GLY A 254 8.26 -15.88 -10.02
C GLY A 254 9.62 -15.20 -10.02
N VAL A 255 10.35 -15.35 -11.12
CA VAL A 255 11.56 -14.55 -11.39
C VAL A 255 11.12 -13.09 -11.30
N MET A 256 11.76 -12.30 -10.42
CA MET A 256 11.54 -10.85 -10.36
C MET A 256 11.56 -10.30 -11.79
N PRO A 257 10.68 -9.34 -12.16
CA PRO A 257 10.68 -8.76 -13.49
C PRO A 257 12.10 -8.31 -13.81
N ARG A 258 12.71 -9.05 -14.74
CA ARG A 258 14.08 -8.81 -15.18
C ARG A 258 14.02 -7.40 -15.76
N LEU A 259 14.75 -6.47 -15.15
CA LEU A 259 15.13 -5.26 -15.86
C LEU A 259 16.04 -5.75 -16.99
N GLU A 260 15.44 -6.18 -18.10
CA GLU A 260 16.16 -6.37 -19.34
C GLU A 260 16.58 -4.97 -19.77
N ALA A 261 17.75 -4.57 -19.28
CA ALA A 261 18.54 -3.54 -19.89
C ALA A 261 18.71 -3.97 -21.35
N ARG A 262 17.89 -3.34 -22.19
CA ARG A 262 17.95 -3.47 -23.63
C ARG A 262 19.39 -3.13 -24.02
N ASP A 263 20.11 -4.18 -24.39
CA ASP A 263 21.50 -4.24 -24.83
C ASP A 263 22.60 -4.42 -23.75
N ARG A 264 23.27 -5.59 -23.86
CA ARG A 264 24.59 -6.03 -23.35
C ARG A 264 24.69 -6.79 -22.01
N ARG A 265 24.88 -8.13 -22.15
CA ARG A 265 25.75 -9.09 -21.42
C ARG A 265 25.89 -9.04 -19.89
N VAL A 266 25.16 -8.22 -19.15
CA VAL A 266 25.20 -8.23 -17.69
C VAL A 266 23.78 -8.31 -17.16
N SER A 267 23.40 -9.48 -16.65
CA SER A 267 22.15 -9.68 -15.94
C SER A 267 22.41 -9.51 -14.46
N LEU A 268 22.02 -8.38 -13.88
CA LEU A 268 22.02 -8.14 -12.44
C LEU A 268 20.63 -8.41 -11.88
N THR A 269 20.55 -9.29 -10.88
CA THR A 269 19.31 -9.65 -10.19
C THR A 269 19.52 -9.46 -8.70
N ILE A 270 18.70 -8.60 -8.11
CA ILE A 270 18.60 -8.51 -6.65
C ILE A 270 17.77 -9.71 -6.21
N VAL A 271 18.25 -10.49 -5.25
CA VAL A 271 17.57 -11.67 -4.73
C VAL A 271 17.38 -11.50 -3.22
N PRO A 272 16.15 -11.45 -2.72
CA PRO A 272 15.91 -11.48 -1.29
C PRO A 272 16.27 -12.86 -0.74
N THR A 273 17.12 -12.89 0.28
CA THR A 273 17.52 -14.09 1.02
C THR A 273 16.88 -14.07 2.41
N GLY A 274 16.97 -15.18 3.15
CA GLY A 274 16.44 -15.26 4.52
C GLY A 274 17.06 -14.25 5.50
N THR A 275 18.16 -13.59 5.13
CA THR A 275 18.92 -12.66 5.98
C THR A 275 19.10 -11.26 5.37
N GLY A 276 18.47 -10.94 4.24
CA GLY A 276 18.59 -9.61 3.61
C GLY A 276 18.53 -9.65 2.08
N LEU A 277 19.26 -8.74 1.43
CA LEU A 277 19.34 -8.65 -0.03
C LEU A 277 20.70 -9.15 -0.51
N SER A 278 20.70 -9.96 -1.56
CA SER A 278 21.92 -10.38 -2.27
C SER A 278 21.85 -9.94 -3.72
N ILE A 279 22.99 -9.65 -4.33
CA ILE A 279 23.10 -9.30 -5.74
C ILE A 279 23.70 -10.51 -6.47
N ALA A 280 22.93 -11.10 -7.37
CA ALA A 280 23.38 -12.19 -8.24
C ALA A 280 23.57 -11.66 -9.67
N GLY A 281 24.71 -11.98 -10.28
CA GLY A 281 25.06 -11.54 -11.62
C GLY A 281 25.46 -12.70 -12.53
N ARG A 282 25.15 -12.62 -13.83
CA ARG A 282 25.86 -13.36 -14.89
C ARG A 282 26.46 -12.35 -15.88
N MET A 283 27.75 -12.52 -16.14
CA MET A 283 28.51 -11.86 -17.22
C MET A 283 28.61 -12.78 -18.43
#